data_AF-A0A954YP17-F1
#
_entry.id   AF-A0A954YP17-F1
#
_cell.length_a   1.000
_cell.length_b   1.000
_cell.length_c   1.000
_cell.angle_alpha   90.00
_cell.angle_beta   90.00
_cell.angle_gamma   90.00
#
_symmetry.space_group_name_H-M   'P 1'
#
loop_
_entity.id
_entity.type
_entity.pdbx_description
1 polymer ?
#
loop_
_entity_poly.entity_id
_entity_poly.type
_entity_poly.pdbx_seq_one_letter_code
_entity_poly.pdbx_strand_id
1 'polypeptide(L)' 'GDWEVGYRFAASPNVTGQTIGDITGIDKKGWEYLWVRYEHQKDETANELIQRPISVHIERVYRTNDLNDLGI' A
#
# COMPACT_ATOMS: atom_id res chain seq x y z
N GLY A 1 40.28 -12.24 -16.16
CA GLY A 1 38.91 -12.69 -16.43
C GLY A 1 38.02 -11.53 -16.10
N ASP A 2 37.37 -10.95 -17.11
CA ASP A 2 36.40 -9.87 -16.90
C ASP A 2 35.19 -10.41 -16.14
N TRP A 3 34.75 -9.63 -15.17
CA TRP A 3 33.67 -9.95 -14.26
C TRP A 3 32.61 -8.90 -14.52
N GLU A 4 31.47 -9.36 -15.04
CA GLU A 4 30.33 -8.51 -15.35
C GLU A 4 29.38 -8.48 -14.15
N VAL A 5 29.02 -7.28 -13.70
CA VAL A 5 28.01 -7.07 -12.67
C VAL A 5 26.78 -6.47 -13.33
N GLY A 6 25.67 -7.20 -13.31
CA GLY A 6 24.37 -6.75 -13.82
C GLY A 6 23.44 -6.30 -12.70
N TYR A 7 22.79 -5.14 -12.86
CA TYR A 7 21.76 -4.65 -11.94
C TYR A 7 20.36 -4.92 -12.48
N ARG A 8 19.39 -5.11 -11.57
CA ARG A 8 17.96 -5.21 -11.92
C ARG A 8 17.17 -4.22 -11.07
N PHE A 9 16.35 -3.42 -11.72
CA PHE A 9 15.51 -2.41 -11.08
C PHE A 9 14.03 -2.72 -11.32
N ALA A 10 13.20 -2.44 -10.33
CA ALA A 10 11.75 -2.55 -10.43
C ALA A 10 11.10 -1.34 -9.75
N ALA A 11 10.09 -0.77 -10.41
CA ALA A 11 9.34 0.37 -9.90
C ALA A 11 7.85 -0.01 -9.75
N SER A 12 7.22 0.49 -8.70
CA SER A 12 5.79 0.39 -8.47
C SER A 12 5.23 1.81 -8.33
N PRO A 13 4.19 2.19 -9.08
CA PRO A 13 3.63 3.54 -9.03
C PRO A 13 2.98 3.82 -7.66
N ASN A 14 3.03 5.08 -7.25
CA ASN A 14 2.30 5.53 -6.06
C ASN A 14 0.80 5.61 -6.39
N VAL A 15 -0.01 5.25 -5.40
CA VAL A 15 -1.46 5.44 -5.43
C VAL A 15 -1.79 6.60 -4.51
N THR A 16 -2.60 7.54 -4.98
CA THR A 16 -3.02 8.70 -4.20
C THR A 16 -4.52 8.88 -4.26
N GLY A 17 -5.14 9.35 -3.18
CA GLY A 17 -6.57 9.61 -3.14
C GLY A 17 -7.44 8.36 -3.31
N GLN A 18 -6.93 7.18 -2.96
CA GLN A 18 -7.71 5.95 -3.01
C GLN A 18 -8.82 5.96 -1.96
N THR A 19 -9.92 5.30 -2.28
CA THR A 19 -11.09 5.17 -1.40
C THR A 19 -11.39 3.69 -1.18
N ILE A 20 -11.60 3.30 0.08
CA ILE A 20 -11.99 1.95 0.48
C ILE A 20 -13.17 2.07 1.44
N GLY A 21 -14.36 1.67 0.98
CA GLY A 21 -15.61 1.95 1.69
C GLY A 21 -15.75 3.46 1.93
N ASP A 22 -15.93 3.85 3.19
CA ASP A 22 -16.09 5.26 3.59
C ASP A 22 -14.74 5.96 3.88
N ILE A 23 -13.62 5.22 3.84
CA ILE A 23 -12.28 5.76 4.10
C ILE A 23 -11.74 6.32 2.79
N THR A 24 -11.55 7.64 2.74
CA THR A 24 -11.10 8.39 1.55
C THR A 24 -9.72 8.99 1.78
N GLY A 25 -9.06 9.43 0.70
CA GLY A 25 -7.78 10.14 0.79
C GLY A 25 -6.60 9.24 1.16
N ILE A 26 -6.66 7.95 0.79
CA ILE A 26 -5.61 6.98 1.10
C ILE A 26 -4.46 7.14 0.10
N ASP A 27 -3.27 7.45 0.62
CA ASP A 27 -2.04 7.56 -0.16
C ASP A 27 -1.08 6.43 0.18
N LYS A 28 -0.65 5.66 -0.82
CA LYS A 28 0.23 4.51 -0.67
C LYS A 28 1.36 4.59 -1.69
N LYS A 29 2.60 4.57 -1.23
CA LYS A 29 3.78 4.56 -2.10
C LYS A 29 4.03 3.15 -2.65
N GLY A 30 4.66 3.09 -3.82
CA GLY A 30 4.81 1.90 -4.66
C GLY A 30 4.79 0.54 -3.94
N TRP A 31 5.87 0.22 -3.24
CA TRP A 31 6.07 -1.07 -2.57
C TRP A 31 5.65 -1.10 -1.10
N GLU A 32 4.98 -0.06 -0.60
CA GLU A 32 4.37 -0.13 0.72
C GLU A 32 3.30 -1.23 0.73
N TYR A 33 3.02 -1.80 1.89
CA TYR A 33 1.97 -2.81 2.03
C TYR A 33 0.75 -2.13 2.64
N LEU A 34 -0.41 -2.30 2.02
CA LEU A 34 -1.67 -1.77 2.51
C LEU A 34 -2.57 -2.93 2.89
N TRP A 35 -3.10 -2.88 4.11
CA TRP A 35 -4.13 -3.80 4.55
C TRP A 35 -5.26 -3.05 5.24
N VAL A 36 -6.44 -3.65 5.21
CA VAL A 36 -7.68 -3.02 5.68
C VAL A 36 -8.25 -3.91 6.75
N ARG A 37 -8.55 -3.33 7.92
CA ARG A 37 -9.28 -4.02 8.97
C ARG A 37 -10.77 -3.84 8.72
N TYR A 38 -11.48 -4.96 8.70
CA TYR A 38 -12.92 -4.99 8.61
C TYR A 38 -13.52 -5.35 9.97
N GLU A 39 -14.66 -4.75 10.28
CA GLU A 39 -15.46 -5.10 11.45
C GLU A 39 -16.90 -5.37 11.04
N HIS A 40 -17.58 -6.22 11.80
CA HIS A 40 -18.99 -6.48 11.60
C HIS A 40 -19.80 -5.32 12.15
N GLN A 41 -20.47 -4.58 11.27
CA GLN A 41 -21.44 -3.57 11.65
C GLN A 41 -22.84 -4.07 11.31
N LYS A 42 -23.79 -3.79 12.19
CA LYS A 42 -25.20 -4.08 11.94
C LYS A 42 -25.75 -3.03 10.98
N ASP A 43 -26.23 -3.44 9.82
CA ASP A 43 -26.98 -2.55 8.95
C ASP A 43 -28.38 -2.37 9.53
N GLU A 44 -28.71 -1.17 9.97
CA GLU A 44 -30.02 -0.86 10.56
C GLU A 44 -31.17 -0.90 9.53
N THR A 45 -30.84 -0.84 8.23
CA THR A 45 -31.80 -0.83 7.12
C THR A 45 -32.14 -2.24 6.66
N ALA A 46 -31.13 -3.11 6.56
CA ALA A 46 -31.27 -4.48 6.11
C ALA A 46 -31.33 -5.51 7.26
N ASN A 47 -31.01 -5.10 8.49
CA ASN A 47 -30.93 -5.93 9.69
C ASN A 47 -29.94 -7.10 9.54
N GLU A 48 -28.89 -6.92 8.73
CA GLU A 48 -27.85 -7.90 8.45
C GLU A 48 -26.49 -7.44 8.99
N LEU A 49 -25.62 -8.41 9.31
CA LEU A 49 -24.24 -8.16 9.70
C LEU A 49 -23.38 -8.03 8.45
N ILE A 50 -22.93 -6.81 8.16
CA ILE A 50 -22.05 -6.52 7.03
C ILE A 50 -20.63 -6.26 7.52
N GLN A 51 -19.64 -6.67 6.72
CA GLN A 51 -18.23 -6.35 6.97
C GLN A 51 -17.94 -4.95 6.40
N ARG A 52 -17.70 -3.96 7.27
CA ARG A 52 -17.30 -2.62 6.85
C ARG A 52 -15.82 -2.35 7.16
N PRO A 53 -15.08 -1.69 6.26
CA PRO A 53 -13.70 -1.31 6.52
C PRO A 53 -13.68 -0.21 7.59
N ILE A 54 -12.95 -0.43 8.69
CA ILE A 54 -12.88 0.50 9.82
C ILE A 54 -11.57 1.28 9.85
N SER A 55 -10.48 0.68 9.37
CA SER A 55 -9.17 1.29 9.35
C SER A 55 -8.34 0.73 8.22
N VAL A 56 -7.53 1.60 7.62
CA VAL A 56 -6.55 1.25 6.59
C VAL A 56 -5.18 1.50 7.18
N HIS A 57 -4.31 0.50 7.06
CA HIS A 57 -2.95 0.54 7.58
C HIS A 57 -1.97 0.42 6.42
N ILE A 58 -0.98 1.29 6.40
CA ILE A 58 0.08 1.31 5.40
C ILE A 58 1.40 1.07 6.10
N GLU A 59 2.10 0.04 5.67
CA GLU A 59 3.37 -0.41 6.22
C GLU A 59 4.48 -0.27 5.20
N ARG A 60 5.59 0.33 5.65
CA ARG A 60 6.78 0.47 4.84
C ARG A 60 7.65 -0.78 4.98
N VAL A 61 7.47 -1.73 4.04
CA VAL A 61 8.22 -3.00 4.02
C VAL A 61 9.69 -2.80 3.66
N TYR A 62 9.97 -1.88 2.73
CA TYR A 62 11.32 -1.56 2.29
C TYR A 62 11.72 -0.14 2.69
N ARG A 63 13.00 0.03 3.05
CA ARG A 63 13.55 1.37 3.24
C ARG A 63 13.70 2.04 1.88
N THR A 64 13.21 3.28 1.79
CA THR A 64 13.52 4.21 0.71
C THR A 64 14.97 4.66 0.86
N ASN A 65 15.71 4.61 -0.25
CA ASN A 65 17.00 5.25 -0.41
C ASN A 65 16.98 6.03 -1.73
N ASP A 66 17.91 6.96 -1.89
CA ASP A 66 18.09 7.65 -3.16
C ASP A 66 18.81 6.72 -4.14
N LEU A 67 18.36 6.67 -5.40
CA LEU A 67 19.09 5.96 -6.45
C LEU A 67 20.43 6.65 -6.76
N ASN A 68 20.56 7.95 -6.51
CA ASN A 68 21.81 8.68 -6.68
C ASN A 68 22.94 8.15 -5.79
N ASP A 69 22.61 7.52 -4.65
CA ASP A 69 23.58 6.92 -3.74
C ASP A 69 24.24 5.64 -4.30
N LEU A 70 23.73 5.10 -5.41
CA LEU A 70 24.27 3.88 -6.02
C LEU A 70 25.59 4.12 -6.76
N GLY A 71 25.93 5.37 -7.10
CA GLY A 71 27.19 5.73 -7.75
C GLY A 71 27.38 5.12 -9.15
N ILE A 72 26.26 4.85 -9.84
CA ILE A 72 26.20 4.30 -11.22
C ILE A 72 25.86 5.37 -12.25
#